data_AF-A0A3D4HTU9-F1
#
_entry.id   AF-A0A3D4HTU9-F1
#
_cell.length_a   1.000
_cell.length_b   1.000
_cell.length_c   1.000
_cell.angle_alpha   90.00
_cell.angle_beta   90.00
_cell.angle_gamma   90.00
#
_symmetry.space_group_name_H-M   'P 1'
#
loop_
_entity.id
_entity.type
_entity.pdbx_description
1 polymer ?
#
loop_
_entity_poly.entity_id
_entity_poly.type
_entity_poly.pdbx_seq_one_letter_code
_entity_poly.pdbx_strand_id
1 'polypeptide(L)'
;MPHGSKQSDLSDYMVKLDVVFTKIIRTRDECIKRKLEIENCIADMVDGLESAILHKRYIELKTWEQICVEINYSWRQTHYLHSKALSNFKTKSLH
;
A
#
# COMPACT_ATOMS: atom_id res chain seq x y z
N MET A 1 34.31 43.62 -17.82
CA MET A 1 32.98 43.53 -17.16
C MET A 1 32.91 42.19 -16.45
N PRO A 2 32.53 42.11 -15.16
CA PRO A 2 32.53 40.84 -14.44
C PRO A 2 31.34 39.97 -14.86
N HIS A 3 31.61 38.71 -15.20
CA HIS A 3 30.63 37.69 -15.57
C HIS A 3 29.82 37.23 -14.34
N GLY A 4 28.56 37.66 -14.26
CA GLY A 4 27.57 37.01 -13.40
C GLY A 4 26.92 35.85 -14.16
N SER A 5 27.40 34.61 -14.00
CA SER A 5 26.72 33.45 -14.61
C SER A 5 26.92 32.10 -13.91
N LYS A 6 27.37 32.07 -12.64
CA LYS A 6 27.56 30.79 -11.89
C LYS A 6 26.51 30.54 -10.81
N GLN A 7 25.85 31.59 -10.32
CA GLN A 7 24.86 31.46 -9.24
C GLN A 7 23.46 31.03 -9.76
N SER A 8 23.12 31.33 -11.02
CA SER A 8 21.83 30.91 -11.61
C SER A 8 21.74 29.38 -11.78
N ASP A 9 22.83 28.74 -12.18
CA ASP A 9 22.88 27.29 -12.45
C ASP A 9 22.62 26.45 -11.18
N LEU A 10 23.22 26.86 -10.05
CA LEU A 10 22.97 26.20 -8.77
C LEU A 10 21.54 26.41 -8.28
N SER A 11 21.00 27.63 -8.42
CA SER A 11 19.62 27.92 -8.02
C SER A 11 18.61 27.13 -8.88
N ASP A 12 18.83 27.05 -10.20
CA ASP A 12 17.99 26.28 -11.12
C ASP A 12 18.06 24.78 -10.85
N TYR A 13 19.24 24.27 -10.48
CA TYR A 13 19.41 22.88 -10.05
C TYR A 13 18.65 22.59 -8.76
N MET A 14 18.74 23.48 -7.77
CA MET A 14 17.98 23.36 -6.51
C MET A 14 16.48 23.33 -6.75
N VAL A 15 15.95 24.18 -7.64
CA VAL A 15 14.53 24.16 -8.01
C VAL A 15 14.09 22.80 -8.60
N LYS A 16 14.89 22.22 -9.49
CA LYS A 16 14.60 20.89 -10.06
C LYS A 16 14.62 19.79 -9.00
N LEU A 17 15.56 19.87 -8.06
CA LEU A 17 15.68 18.93 -6.95
C LEU A 17 14.45 18.99 -6.04
N ASP A 18 13.99 20.19 -5.68
CA ASP A 18 12.80 20.40 -4.86
C ASP A 18 11.53 19.87 -5.53
N VAL A 19 11.41 20.02 -6.85
CA VAL A 19 10.30 19.44 -7.63
C VAL A 19 10.30 17.92 -7.52
N VAL A 20 11.45 17.27 -7.65
CA VAL A 20 11.57 15.81 -7.52
C VAL A 20 11.25 15.35 -6.10
N PHE A 21 11.79 16.01 -5.08
CA PHE A 21 11.49 15.69 -3.68
C PHE A 21 10.00 15.86 -3.37
N THR A 22 9.38 16.95 -3.81
CA THR A 22 7.94 17.20 -3.64
C THR A 22 7.13 16.09 -4.29
N LYS A 23 7.53 15.62 -5.48
CA LYS A 23 6.87 14.50 -6.16
C LYS A 23 6.99 13.21 -5.37
N ILE A 24 8.19 12.89 -4.84
CA ILE A 24 8.41 11.70 -4.01
C ILE A 24 7.53 11.73 -2.75
N ILE A 25 7.50 12.86 -2.06
CA ILE A 25 6.69 13.04 -0.85
C ILE A 25 5.21 12.84 -1.17
N ARG A 26 4.68 13.52 -2.20
CA ARG A 26 3.28 13.34 -2.62
C ARG A 26 2.95 11.89 -2.96
N THR A 27 3.78 11.23 -3.76
CA THR A 27 3.55 9.82 -4.12
C THR A 27 3.58 8.92 -2.88
N ARG A 28 4.51 9.15 -1.95
CA ARG A 28 4.57 8.41 -0.69
C ARG A 28 3.29 8.61 0.14
N ASP A 29 2.84 9.84 0.28
CA ASP A 29 1.65 10.17 1.06
C ASP A 29 0.40 9.52 0.46
N GLU A 30 0.25 9.56 -0.87
CA GLU A 30 -0.83 8.86 -1.55
C GLU A 30 -0.77 7.34 -1.37
N CYS A 31 0.43 6.75 -1.42
CA CYS A 31 0.61 5.32 -1.16
C CYS A 31 0.21 4.94 0.28
N ILE A 32 0.61 5.74 1.27
CA ILE A 32 0.24 5.54 2.68
C ILE A 32 -1.28 5.67 2.84
N LYS A 33 -1.89 6.69 2.23
CA LYS A 33 -3.34 6.89 2.27
C LYS A 33 -4.09 5.69 1.70
N ARG A 34 -3.71 5.22 0.51
CA ARG A 34 -4.32 4.03 -0.13
C ARG A 34 -4.12 2.77 0.71
N LYS A 35 -2.92 2.57 1.30
CA LYS A 35 -2.67 1.44 2.20
C LYS A 35 -3.62 1.48 3.40
N LEU A 36 -3.75 2.64 4.04
CA LEU A 36 -4.61 2.82 5.21
C LEU A 36 -6.09 2.60 4.86
N GLU A 37 -6.55 3.07 3.70
CA GLU A 37 -7.91 2.83 3.21
C GLU A 37 -8.19 1.32 3.04
N ILE A 38 -7.26 0.59 2.43
CA ILE A 38 -7.39 -0.87 2.25
C ILE A 38 -7.39 -1.57 3.61
N GLU A 39 -6.45 -1.22 4.48
CA GLU A 39 -6.30 -1.81 5.81
C GLU A 39 -7.55 -1.60 6.68
N ASN A 40 -8.15 -0.39 6.63
CA ASN A 40 -9.41 -0.10 7.29
C ASN A 40 -10.58 -0.92 6.71
N CYS A 41 -10.68 -1.05 5.38
CA CYS A 41 -11.73 -1.87 4.78
C CYS A 41 -11.61 -3.34 5.16
N ILE A 42 -10.37 -3.85 5.29
CA ILE A 42 -10.12 -5.23 5.75
C ILE A 42 -10.48 -5.36 7.23
N ALA A 43 -10.12 -4.39 8.08
CA ALA A 43 -10.45 -4.40 9.50
C ALA A 43 -11.96 -4.30 9.78
N ASP A 44 -12.72 -3.63 8.91
CA ASP A 44 -14.18 -3.49 9.00
C ASP A 44 -14.95 -4.79 8.64
N MET A 45 -14.27 -5.85 8.17
CA MET A 45 -14.92 -7.12 7.82
C MET A 45 -15.45 -7.84 9.07
N VAL A 46 -16.67 -8.40 8.95
CA VAL A 46 -17.36 -9.09 10.05
C VAL A 46 -16.68 -10.41 10.42
N ASP A 47 -16.21 -11.17 9.43
CA ASP A 47 -15.51 -12.44 9.66
C ASP A 47 -14.02 -12.17 9.91
N GLY A 48 -13.59 -12.39 11.15
CA GLY A 48 -12.21 -12.15 11.58
C GLY A 48 -11.19 -13.08 10.91
N LEU A 49 -11.60 -14.27 10.47
CA LEU A 49 -10.71 -15.20 9.76
C LEU A 49 -10.49 -14.68 8.32
N GLU A 50 -11.57 -14.28 7.65
CA GLU A 50 -11.52 -13.68 6.31
C GLU A 50 -10.69 -12.40 6.32
N SER A 51 -10.92 -11.51 7.30
CA SER A 51 -10.13 -10.30 7.53
C SER A 51 -8.64 -10.62 7.72
N ALA A 52 -8.32 -11.58 8.58
CA ALA A 52 -6.94 -11.98 8.84
C ALA A 52 -6.23 -12.53 7.59
N ILE A 53 -6.92 -13.34 6.77
CA ILE A 53 -6.34 -13.85 5.51
C ILE A 53 -6.01 -12.70 4.57
N LEU A 54 -6.92 -11.74 4.37
CA LEU A 54 -6.70 -10.60 3.48
C LEU A 54 -5.60 -9.67 4.02
N HIS A 55 -5.58 -9.41 5.33
CA HIS A 55 -4.56 -8.56 5.97
C HIS A 55 -3.17 -9.17 5.78
N LYS A 56 -2.99 -10.46 6.12
CA LYS A 56 -1.71 -11.16 5.93
C LYS A 56 -1.27 -11.16 4.46
N ARG A 57 -2.21 -11.35 3.53
CA ARG A 57 -1.87 -11.44 2.10
C ARG A 57 -1.52 -10.09 1.49
N TYR A 58 -2.29 -9.04 1.77
CA TYR A 58 -2.23 -7.77 1.03
C TYR A 58 -1.59 -6.62 1.80
N ILE A 59 -1.56 -6.70 3.13
CA ILE A 59 -0.90 -5.69 3.98
C ILE A 59 0.48 -6.18 4.42
N GLU A 60 0.58 -7.41 4.92
CA GLU A 60 1.85 -8.00 5.37
C GLU A 60 2.65 -8.66 4.24
N LEU A 61 2.04 -8.82 3.06
CA LEU A 61 2.65 -9.45 1.87
C LEU A 61 3.19 -10.87 2.12
N LYS A 62 2.56 -11.62 3.02
CA LYS A 62 2.95 -12.99 3.33
C LYS A 62 2.70 -13.95 2.16
N THR A 63 3.56 -14.96 2.09
CA THR A 63 3.39 -16.10 1.19
C THR A 63 2.20 -16.95 1.65
N TRP A 64 1.63 -17.73 0.73
CA TRP A 64 0.50 -18.60 1.07
C TRP A 64 0.91 -19.68 2.09
N GLU A 65 2.15 -20.15 2.02
CA GLU A 65 2.75 -21.12 2.93
C GLU A 65 2.74 -20.58 4.37
N GLN A 66 3.24 -19.34 4.56
CA GLN A 66 3.22 -18.67 5.85
C GLN A 66 1.79 -18.49 6.37
N ILE A 67 0.87 -18.06 5.50
CA ILE A 67 -0.53 -17.87 5.88
C ILE A 67 -1.14 -19.20 6.34
N CYS A 68 -0.99 -20.28 5.57
CA CYS A 68 -1.51 -21.61 5.91
C CYS A 68 -1.04 -22.08 7.29
N VAL A 69 0.25 -21.88 7.60
CA VAL A 69 0.82 -22.20 8.91
C VAL A 69 0.21 -21.34 10.01
N GLU A 70 0.10 -20.03 9.80
CA GLU A 70 -0.39 -19.10 10.82
C GLU A 70 -1.89 -19.27 11.12
N ILE A 71 -2.71 -19.57 10.12
CA ILE A 71 -4.14 -19.82 10.34
C ILE A 71 -4.45 -21.28 10.68
N ASN A 72 -3.46 -22.17 10.57
CA ASN A 72 -3.57 -23.61 10.78
C ASN A 72 -4.60 -24.30 9.86
N TYR A 73 -4.57 -23.95 8.57
CA TYR A 73 -5.40 -24.56 7.54
C TYR A 73 -4.53 -25.16 6.42
N SER A 74 -5.05 -26.21 5.79
CA SER A 74 -4.41 -26.76 4.58
C SER A 74 -4.46 -25.76 3.43
N TRP A 75 -3.52 -25.88 2.49
CA TRP A 75 -3.46 -25.05 1.28
C TRP A 75 -4.81 -24.89 0.58
N ARG A 76 -5.52 -26.00 0.38
CA ARG A 76 -6.83 -26.01 -0.28
C ARG A 76 -7.87 -25.21 0.50
N GLN A 77 -7.91 -25.36 1.83
CA GLN A 77 -8.84 -24.62 2.69
C GLN A 77 -8.50 -23.13 2.72
N THR A 78 -7.22 -22.77 2.84
CA THR A 78 -6.75 -21.38 2.82
C THR A 78 -7.19 -20.67 1.54
N HIS A 79 -7.01 -21.28 0.37
CA HIS A 79 -7.44 -20.70 -0.90
C HIS A 79 -8.96 -20.61 -1.03
N TYR A 80 -9.71 -21.59 -0.53
CA TYR A 80 -11.17 -21.52 -0.50
C TYR A 80 -11.66 -20.37 0.38
N LEU A 81 -11.11 -20.25 1.60
CA LEU A 81 -11.43 -19.17 2.53
C LEU A 81 -11.00 -17.81 1.97
N HIS A 82 -9.86 -17.72 1.30
CA HIS A 82 -9.42 -16.51 0.61
C HIS A 82 -10.41 -16.10 -0.49
N SER A 83 -10.85 -17.02 -1.34
CA SER A 83 -11.86 -16.74 -2.36
C SER A 83 -13.17 -16.26 -1.75
N LYS A 84 -13.58 -16.85 -0.62
CA LYS A 84 -14.79 -16.44 0.11
C LYS A 84 -14.63 -15.05 0.72
N ALA A 85 -13.47 -14.77 1.32
CA ALA A 85 -13.12 -13.46 1.86
C ALA A 85 -13.19 -12.37 0.80
N LEU A 86 -12.65 -12.62 -0.40
CA LEU A 86 -12.74 -11.67 -1.52
C LEU A 86 -14.18 -11.43 -1.98
N SER A 87 -15.02 -12.46 -2.01
CA SER A 87 -16.45 -12.29 -2.34
C SER A 87 -17.22 -11.47 -1.30
N ASN A 88 -16.82 -11.57 -0.03
CA ASN A 88 -17.43 -10.83 1.08
C ASN A 88 -16.82 -9.44 1.30
N PHE A 89 -15.66 -9.18 0.69
CA PHE A 89 -14.96 -7.90 0.81
C PHE A 89 -15.70 -6.81 0.05
N LYS A 90 -16.27 -5.86 0.79
CA LYS A 90 -16.94 -4.69 0.21
C LYS A 90 -15.93 -3.57 0.02
N THR A 91 -15.59 -3.25 -1.23
CA THR A 91 -14.87 -2.01 -1.53
C THR A 91 -15.81 -0.83 -1.33
N LYS A 92 -15.48 0.11 -0.44
CA LYS A 92 -16.11 1.44 -0.47
C LYS A 92 -15.74 2.07 -1.82
N SER A 93 -16.74 2.31 -2.67
CA SER A 93 -16.53 3.04 -3.92
C SER A 93 -15.95 4.40 -3.60
N LEU A 94 -14.73 4.66 -4.08
CA LEU A 94 -14.09 5.97 -3.99
C LEU A 94 -14.97 6.96 -4.77
N HIS A 95 -15.68 7.84 -4.06
CA HIS A 95 -16.36 8.99 -4.64
C HIS A 95 -15.37 10.14 -4.85
#